data_AF-A0A3G2ULN4-F1
#
_entry.id   AF-A0A3G2ULN4-F1
#
_cell.length_a   1.000
_cell.length_b   1.000
_cell.length_c   1.000
_cell.angle_alpha   90.00
_cell.angle_beta   90.00
_cell.angle_gamma   90.00
#
_symmetry.space_group_name_H-M   'P 1'
#
loop_
_entity.id
_entity.type
_entity.pdbx_description
1 polymer ?
#
loop_
_entity_poly.entity_id
_entity_poly.type
_entity_poly.pdbx_seq_one_letter_code
_entity_poly.pdbx_strand_id
1 'polypeptide(L)'
;MPLISNHPTPNLRALVARLGGKWSGWTAMCRCPSHADRTPSLSIRQGDRGILVTCHAGCDATDVLRALRRIADLPIIGPAETSGRQARPPSAHLAIWQGGRPIEGTLAERYVREVRHICAPLGDLRYHPRCPRGQGRLVEFEPALLIAMRKAGNFVAIQRIFLDPVSAGYTEKLVLGRAIGAAWTNGPPSKTIGLCEGFETAAAYTSLTGIQAWASMGAKRFHQVEMPASVAHVILLADNDPEGRRAEARARETLARPGLMIDTEWPPRRMNDWAQLLKR
;
A
#
# COMPACT_ATOMS: atom_id res chain seq x y z
N MET A 1 -2.29 -1.38 19.38
CA MET A 1 -1.10 -1.48 20.25
C MET A 1 -0.63 -0.06 20.52
N PRO A 2 -0.44 0.36 21.78
CA PRO A 2 0.16 1.66 22.06
C PRO A 2 1.53 1.73 21.40
N LEU A 3 1.91 2.90 20.89
CA LEU A 3 3.26 3.15 20.39
C LEU A 3 4.21 3.11 21.58
N ILE A 4 4.70 1.91 21.92
CA ILE A 4 5.68 1.76 22.99
C ILE A 4 6.97 2.43 22.51
N SER A 5 7.25 3.61 23.06
CA SER A 5 8.55 4.25 23.00
C SER A 5 9.14 4.12 24.38
N ASN A 6 10.22 3.37 24.52
CA ASN A 6 10.96 3.30 25.77
C ASN A 6 12.09 4.34 25.75
N HIS A 7 12.64 4.64 26.91
CA HIS A 7 13.83 5.48 26.99
C HIS A 7 14.97 4.86 26.17
N PRO A 8 15.66 5.65 25.32
CA PRO A 8 16.76 5.14 24.50
C PRO A 8 17.91 4.60 25.35
N THR A 9 18.27 3.34 25.11
CA THR A 9 19.47 2.72 25.73
C THR A 9 20.75 3.44 25.28
N PRO A 10 21.85 3.36 26.05
CA PRO A 10 23.14 3.92 25.64
C PRO A 10 23.61 3.41 24.26
N ASN A 11 23.40 2.13 23.97
CA ASN A 11 23.73 1.52 22.68
C ASN A 11 22.93 2.13 21.52
N LEU A 12 21.63 2.38 21.72
CA LEU A 12 20.81 3.02 20.69
C LEU A 12 21.24 4.49 20.47
N ARG A 13 21.61 5.22 21.53
CA ARG A 13 22.13 6.59 21.43
C ARG A 13 23.44 6.63 20.63
N ALA A 14 24.35 5.71 20.89
CA ALA A 14 25.61 5.59 20.16
C ALA A 14 25.39 5.25 18.67
N LEU A 15 24.45 4.36 18.36
CA LEU A 15 24.07 4.05 16.98
C LEU A 15 23.54 5.29 16.24
N VAL A 16 22.60 6.03 16.85
CA VAL A 16 22.03 7.24 16.25
C VAL A 16 23.11 8.31 16.02
N ALA A 17 24.04 8.48 16.96
CA ALA A 17 25.15 9.41 16.81
C ALA A 17 26.04 9.05 15.60
N ARG A 18 26.37 7.75 15.42
CA ARG A 18 27.15 7.27 14.26
C ARG A 18 26.44 7.48 12.92
N LEU A 19 25.11 7.40 12.92
CA LEU A 19 24.30 7.68 11.72
C LEU A 19 24.09 9.18 11.47
N GLY A 20 24.65 10.06 12.32
CA GLY A 20 24.42 11.50 12.27
C GLY A 20 22.95 11.89 12.49
N GLY A 21 22.19 11.05 13.21
CA GLY A 21 20.76 11.24 13.41
C GLY A 21 20.43 12.30 14.47
N LYS A 22 19.22 12.84 14.38
CA LYS A 22 18.68 13.84 15.32
C LYS A 22 17.52 13.26 16.12
N TRP A 23 17.53 13.49 17.43
CA TRP A 23 16.45 13.05 18.34
C TRP A 23 15.30 14.05 18.38
N SER A 24 14.07 13.53 18.44
CA SER A 24 12.85 14.25 18.76
C SER A 24 12.07 13.41 19.77
N GLY A 25 12.09 13.83 21.04
CA GLY A 25 11.62 12.97 22.15
C GLY A 25 12.43 11.67 22.22
N TRP A 26 11.77 10.52 22.19
CA TRP A 26 12.40 9.19 22.26
C TRP A 26 12.54 8.49 20.89
N THR A 27 12.36 9.25 19.81
CA THR A 27 12.55 8.76 18.44
C THR A 27 13.65 9.57 17.76
N ALA A 28 14.51 8.92 17.01
CA ALA A 28 15.57 9.54 16.22
C ALA A 28 15.26 9.45 14.72
N MET A 29 15.61 10.50 13.98
CA MET A 29 15.61 10.51 12.52
C MET A 29 17.05 10.43 12.02
N CYS A 30 17.33 9.41 11.21
CA CYS A 30 18.64 9.12 10.62
C CYS A 30 18.51 9.03 9.10
N ARG A 31 19.65 9.10 8.40
CA ARG A 31 19.70 8.67 7.00
C ARG A 31 19.62 7.14 6.93
N CYS A 32 18.78 6.64 6.04
CA CYS A 32 18.63 5.20 5.85
C CYS A 32 19.89 4.64 5.17
N PRO A 33 20.53 3.60 5.72
CA PRO A 33 21.70 2.99 5.10
C PRO A 33 21.38 2.01 3.98
N SER A 34 20.10 1.70 3.76
CA SER A 34 19.65 0.75 2.74
C SER A 34 19.42 1.38 1.37
N HIS A 35 19.52 2.71 1.25
CA HIS A 35 19.49 3.42 -0.03
C HIS A 35 20.38 4.67 0.05
N ALA A 36 20.63 5.31 -1.10
CA ALA A 36 21.35 6.58 -1.15
C ALA A 36 20.49 7.72 -0.58
N ASP A 37 20.51 7.89 0.75
CA ASP A 37 19.60 8.80 1.44
C ASP A 37 20.20 10.19 1.64
N ARG A 38 19.66 11.20 0.96
CA ARG A 38 20.12 12.60 1.08
C ARG A 38 19.46 13.33 2.25
N THR A 39 18.23 12.98 2.57
CA THR A 39 17.39 13.58 3.63
C THR A 39 16.98 12.50 4.63
N PRO A 40 17.16 12.68 5.95
CA PRO A 40 16.85 11.65 6.94
C PRO A 40 15.44 11.05 6.78
N SER A 41 15.37 9.78 6.35
CA SER A 41 14.11 9.06 6.12
C SER A 41 13.90 7.88 7.07
N LEU A 42 14.90 7.54 7.88
CA LEU A 42 14.86 6.40 8.80
C LEU A 42 14.51 6.86 10.22
N SER A 43 13.35 6.46 10.71
CA SER A 43 12.95 6.57 12.11
C SER A 43 13.48 5.38 12.91
N ILE A 44 14.15 5.64 14.03
CA ILE A 44 14.67 4.63 14.96
C ILE A 44 14.19 4.96 16.39
N ARG A 45 13.70 3.98 17.13
CA ARG A 45 13.31 4.14 18.54
C ARG A 45 13.53 2.86 19.35
N GLN A 46 13.56 3.00 20.68
CA GLN A 46 13.67 1.86 21.59
C GLN A 46 12.30 1.21 21.80
N GLY A 47 12.19 -0.09 21.55
CA GLY A 47 11.06 -0.93 21.95
C GLY A 47 11.46 -1.89 23.08
N ASP A 48 10.53 -2.76 23.48
CA ASP A 48 10.71 -3.67 24.64
C ASP A 48 11.77 -4.74 24.43
N ARG A 49 11.89 -5.23 23.19
CA ARG A 49 12.76 -6.37 22.84
C ARG A 49 13.90 -5.99 21.89
N GLY A 50 14.14 -4.69 21.69
CA GLY A 50 15.16 -4.19 20.77
C GLY A 50 14.79 -2.85 20.16
N ILE A 51 15.47 -2.50 19.07
CA ILE A 51 15.20 -1.27 18.33
C ILE A 51 14.10 -1.49 17.29
N LEU A 52 13.25 -0.48 17.12
CA LEU A 52 12.23 -0.43 16.08
C LEU A 52 12.69 0.55 15.02
N VAL A 53 12.66 0.11 13.75
CA VAL A 53 13.09 0.90 12.59
C VAL A 53 11.96 1.04 11.59
N THR A 54 11.80 2.23 11.04
CA THR A 54 10.85 2.51 9.95
C THR A 54 11.50 3.45 8.94
N CYS A 55 11.68 2.99 7.70
CA CYS A 55 12.14 3.85 6.62
C CYS A 55 10.94 4.44 5.87
N HIS A 56 10.75 5.75 5.97
CA HIS A 56 9.66 6.47 5.30
C HIS A 56 9.86 6.59 3.78
N ALA A 57 11.07 6.32 3.28
CA ALA A 57 11.35 6.20 1.84
C ALA A 57 10.99 4.82 1.26
N GLY A 58 10.68 3.83 2.10
CA GLY A 58 10.10 2.55 1.65
C GLY A 58 10.98 1.30 1.73
N CYS A 59 12.17 1.34 2.34
CA CYS A 59 12.99 0.14 2.55
C CYS A 59 12.33 -0.88 3.50
N ASP A 60 12.56 -2.16 3.25
CA ASP A 60 12.14 -3.22 4.18
C ASP A 60 12.93 -3.13 5.49
N ALA A 61 12.24 -3.28 6.62
CA ALA A 61 12.87 -3.23 7.94
C ALA A 61 14.02 -4.24 8.10
N THR A 62 13.92 -5.41 7.45
CA THR A 62 14.97 -6.43 7.46
C THR A 62 16.23 -5.94 6.76
N ASP A 63 16.10 -5.27 5.62
CA ASP A 63 17.23 -4.73 4.86
C ASP A 63 17.88 -3.56 5.60
N VAL A 64 17.07 -2.74 6.26
CA VAL A 64 17.54 -1.67 7.15
C VAL A 64 18.32 -2.25 8.31
N LEU A 65 17.79 -3.25 9.02
CA LEU A 65 18.50 -3.90 10.12
C LEU A 65 19.79 -4.58 9.66
N ARG A 66 19.79 -5.22 8.47
CA ARG A 66 20.99 -5.83 7.88
C ARG A 66 22.06 -4.78 7.55
N ALA A 67 21.66 -3.64 6.99
CA ALA A 67 22.59 -2.55 6.67
C ALA A 67 23.14 -1.87 7.93
N LEU A 68 22.29 -1.66 8.95
CA LEU A 68 22.71 -1.12 10.25
C LEU A 68 23.77 -2.00 10.94
N ARG A 69 23.64 -3.33 10.82
CA ARG A 69 24.64 -4.30 11.34
C ARG A 69 26.02 -4.18 10.68
N ARG A 70 26.14 -3.57 9.49
CA ARG A 70 27.44 -3.35 8.83
C ARG A 70 28.10 -2.04 9.26
N ILE A 71 27.31 -1.09 9.74
CA ILE A 71 27.78 0.25 10.12
C ILE A 71 28.28 0.25 11.58
N ALA A 72 27.77 -0.66 12.39
CA ALA A 72 28.27 -0.86 13.75
C ALA A 72 28.40 -2.31 14.13
N ASP A 73 29.49 -2.62 14.84
CA ASP A 73 29.59 -3.77 15.77
C ASP A 73 28.54 -3.58 16.85
N LEU A 74 27.29 -3.81 16.45
CA LEU A 74 26.18 -3.92 17.35
C LEU A 74 26.42 -5.22 18.13
N PRO A 75 26.20 -5.24 19.45
CA PRO A 75 26.12 -6.52 20.16
C PRO A 75 25.13 -7.40 19.40
N ILE A 76 25.39 -8.70 19.35
CA ILE A 76 24.51 -9.69 18.72
C ILE A 76 23.16 -9.59 19.44
N ILE A 77 22.28 -8.73 18.97
CA ILE A 77 20.86 -8.85 19.17
C ILE A 77 20.51 -9.95 18.17
N GLY A 78 20.69 -11.19 18.62
CA GLY A 78 20.15 -12.34 17.93
C GLY A 78 18.68 -12.04 17.62
N PRO A 79 18.12 -12.54 16.51
CA PRO A 79 16.66 -12.63 16.45
C PRO A 79 16.24 -13.25 17.80
N ALA A 80 15.33 -12.57 18.53
CA ALA A 80 14.81 -13.14 19.76
C ALA A 80 14.52 -14.61 19.48
N GLU A 81 15.13 -15.52 20.26
CA GLU A 81 14.88 -16.94 20.10
C GLU A 81 13.37 -17.10 20.03
N THR A 82 12.88 -17.54 18.87
CA THR A 82 11.46 -17.82 18.68
C THR A 82 11.18 -19.10 19.42
N SER A 83 11.12 -19.01 20.76
CA SER A 83 10.63 -20.05 21.64
C SER A 83 9.16 -20.27 21.29
N GLY A 84 8.91 -21.24 20.42
CA GLY A 84 7.57 -21.61 19.95
C GLY A 84 6.91 -20.52 19.12
N ARG A 85 6.58 -20.84 17.88
CA ARG A 85 5.65 -20.04 17.06
C ARG A 85 4.26 -20.15 17.70
N GLN A 86 4.03 -19.46 18.83
CA GLN A 86 2.67 -19.06 19.21
C GLN A 86 2.10 -18.36 17.97
N ALA A 87 0.94 -18.82 17.49
CA ALA A 87 0.32 -18.30 16.29
C ALA A 87 0.26 -16.77 16.40
N ARG A 88 1.13 -16.09 15.64
CA ARG A 88 1.17 -14.63 15.62
C ARG A 88 -0.25 -14.19 15.28
N PRO A 89 -0.89 -13.34 16.08
CA PRO A 89 -2.25 -12.91 15.78
C PRO A 89 -2.28 -12.40 14.34
N PRO A 90 -3.31 -12.75 13.55
CA PRO A 90 -3.39 -12.34 12.15
C PRO A 90 -3.12 -10.84 12.05
N SER A 91 -2.36 -10.44 11.05
CA SER A 91 -2.11 -9.02 10.80
C SER A 91 -3.45 -8.27 10.76
N ALA A 92 -3.50 -7.03 11.23
CA ALA A 92 -4.76 -6.30 11.37
C ALA A 92 -5.56 -6.24 10.05
N HIS A 93 -4.89 -6.11 8.90
CA HIS A 93 -5.55 -6.17 7.59
C HIS A 93 -6.13 -7.54 7.26
N LEU A 94 -5.47 -8.62 7.65
CA LEU A 94 -5.96 -9.99 7.45
C LEU A 94 -7.17 -10.26 8.34
N ALA A 95 -7.14 -9.84 9.60
CA ALA A 95 -8.28 -9.97 10.50
C ALA A 95 -9.50 -9.21 9.98
N ILE A 96 -9.33 -7.95 9.53
CA ILE A 96 -10.41 -7.16 8.93
C ILE A 96 -10.92 -7.81 7.63
N TRP A 97 -10.03 -8.31 6.78
CA TRP A 97 -10.41 -9.02 5.55
C TRP A 97 -11.24 -10.27 5.84
N GLN A 98 -10.81 -11.10 6.79
CA GLN A 98 -11.51 -12.31 7.20
C GLN A 98 -12.88 -12.02 7.84
N GLY A 99 -13.02 -10.89 8.55
CA GLY A 99 -14.30 -10.42 9.07
C GLY A 99 -15.24 -9.83 8.02
N GLY A 100 -14.75 -9.58 6.80
CA GLY A 100 -15.58 -9.13 5.69
C GLY A 100 -16.41 -10.26 5.09
N ARG A 101 -17.54 -9.92 4.46
CA ARG A 101 -18.41 -10.82 3.71
C ARG A 101 -18.42 -10.46 2.22
N PRO A 102 -19.01 -11.28 1.33
CA PRO A 102 -19.22 -10.89 -0.07
C PRO A 102 -19.98 -9.56 -0.20
N ILE A 103 -19.84 -8.88 -1.33
CA ILE A 103 -20.42 -7.54 -1.51
C ILE A 103 -21.91 -7.58 -1.85
N GLU A 104 -22.40 -8.70 -2.34
CA GLU A 104 -23.77 -8.92 -2.81
C GLU A 104 -24.80 -8.67 -1.70
N GLY A 105 -25.83 -7.88 -2.01
CA GLY A 105 -26.86 -7.44 -1.05
C GLY A 105 -26.34 -6.46 0.00
N THR A 106 -25.23 -5.76 -0.25
CA THR A 106 -24.62 -4.83 0.71
C THR A 106 -24.42 -3.43 0.15
N LEU A 107 -24.08 -2.49 1.05
CA LEU A 107 -23.73 -1.11 0.67
C LEU A 107 -22.53 -1.05 -0.29
N ALA A 108 -21.61 -2.02 -0.22
CA ALA A 108 -20.49 -2.10 -1.16
C ALA A 108 -20.92 -2.47 -2.58
N GLU A 109 -21.90 -3.35 -2.75
CA GLU A 109 -22.46 -3.64 -4.08
C GLU A 109 -23.13 -2.40 -4.64
N ARG A 110 -23.95 -1.70 -3.85
CA ARG A 110 -24.55 -0.42 -4.24
C ARG A 110 -23.48 0.60 -4.66
N TYR A 111 -22.39 0.73 -3.90
CA TYR A 111 -21.28 1.60 -4.27
C TYR A 111 -20.68 1.21 -5.64
N VAL A 112 -20.34 -0.06 -5.84
CA VAL A 112 -19.67 -0.54 -7.06
C VAL A 112 -20.59 -0.47 -8.28
N ARG A 113 -21.82 -0.98 -8.14
CA ARG A 113 -22.76 -1.19 -9.25
C ARG A 113 -23.63 0.03 -9.54
N GLU A 114 -24.14 0.71 -8.51
CA GLU A 114 -25.07 1.84 -8.69
C GLU A 114 -24.36 3.19 -8.67
N VAL A 115 -23.40 3.41 -7.76
CA VAL A 115 -22.73 4.72 -7.62
C VAL A 115 -21.56 4.87 -8.59
N ARG A 116 -20.83 3.78 -8.86
CA ARG A 116 -19.66 3.77 -9.75
C ARG A 116 -19.93 3.12 -11.11
N HIS A 117 -21.08 2.47 -11.30
CA HIS A 117 -21.47 1.79 -12.54
C HIS A 117 -20.44 0.79 -13.07
N ILE A 118 -19.65 0.18 -12.17
CA ILE A 118 -18.63 -0.80 -12.52
C ILE A 118 -19.33 -2.14 -12.74
N CYS A 119 -19.25 -2.70 -13.95
CA CYS A 119 -19.90 -3.96 -14.32
C CYS A 119 -18.94 -5.16 -14.38
N ALA A 120 -17.62 -4.95 -14.31
CA ALA A 120 -16.64 -6.03 -14.34
C ALA A 120 -16.85 -7.08 -13.23
N PRO A 121 -16.43 -8.34 -13.45
CA PRO A 121 -16.29 -9.32 -12.37
C PRO A 121 -15.12 -8.92 -11.46
N LEU A 122 -15.34 -8.96 -10.14
CA LEU A 122 -14.41 -8.45 -9.12
C LEU A 122 -14.25 -9.47 -7.99
N GLY A 123 -13.28 -10.37 -8.10
CA GLY A 123 -13.08 -11.46 -7.14
C GLY A 123 -12.35 -11.07 -5.85
N ASP A 124 -11.76 -9.88 -5.80
CA ASP A 124 -10.87 -9.41 -4.72
C ASP A 124 -11.51 -8.29 -3.88
N LEU A 125 -12.84 -8.35 -3.70
CA LEU A 125 -13.63 -7.41 -2.89
C LEU A 125 -14.38 -8.09 -1.75
N ARG A 126 -14.52 -7.39 -0.62
CA ARG A 126 -15.39 -7.79 0.50
C ARG A 126 -16.06 -6.55 1.10
N TYR A 127 -17.14 -6.75 1.83
CA TYR A 127 -17.81 -5.72 2.62
C TYR A 127 -17.62 -5.97 4.11
N HIS A 128 -17.36 -4.92 4.89
CA HIS A 128 -17.29 -5.00 6.34
C HIS A 128 -18.22 -3.94 6.96
N PRO A 129 -19.32 -4.32 7.65
CA PRO A 129 -20.33 -3.38 8.13
C PRO A 129 -19.87 -2.47 9.27
N ARG A 130 -18.85 -2.91 10.02
CA ARG A 130 -18.27 -2.17 11.16
C ARG A 130 -16.75 -2.14 11.06
N CYS A 131 -16.21 -1.63 9.96
CA CYS A 131 -14.77 -1.58 9.72
C CYS A 131 -14.11 -0.54 10.63
N PRO A 132 -13.03 -0.87 11.35
CA PRO A 132 -12.35 0.10 12.20
C PRO A 132 -11.67 1.20 11.37
N ARG A 133 -11.88 2.44 11.76
CA ARG A 133 -11.25 3.67 11.23
C ARG A 133 -10.54 4.38 12.38
N GLY A 134 -9.29 4.81 12.19
CA GLY A 134 -8.48 5.37 13.28
C GLY A 134 -7.74 4.31 14.12
N GLN A 135 -7.24 4.72 15.29
CA GLN A 135 -6.40 3.90 16.17
C GLN A 135 -6.69 4.14 17.66
N GLY A 136 -6.56 3.08 18.46
CA GLY A 136 -6.64 3.17 19.91
C GLY A 136 -8.03 3.59 20.40
N ARG A 137 -8.09 4.61 21.26
CA ARG A 137 -9.34 5.13 21.84
C ARG A 137 -10.18 5.96 20.87
N LEU A 138 -9.59 6.38 19.75
CA LEU A 138 -10.25 7.16 18.69
C LEU A 138 -10.74 6.27 17.54
N VAL A 139 -10.88 4.96 17.78
CA VAL A 139 -11.35 4.05 16.74
C VAL A 139 -12.86 4.21 16.56
N GLU A 140 -13.26 4.52 15.34
CA GLU A 140 -14.64 4.56 14.90
C GLU A 140 -14.92 3.32 14.05
N PHE A 141 -16.18 2.89 13.98
CA PHE A 141 -16.58 1.70 13.24
C PHE A 141 -17.64 2.04 12.21
N GLU A 142 -17.27 1.95 10.95
CA GLU A 142 -18.06 2.40 9.81
C GLU A 142 -18.13 1.32 8.73
N PRO A 143 -19.20 1.27 7.93
CA PRO A 143 -19.28 0.33 6.82
C PRO A 143 -18.22 0.65 5.77
N ALA A 144 -17.54 -0.38 5.27
CA ALA A 144 -16.48 -0.20 4.27
C ALA A 144 -16.48 -1.30 3.21
N LEU A 145 -16.19 -0.90 1.97
CA LEU A 145 -15.69 -1.78 0.93
C LEU A 145 -14.20 -2.06 1.19
N LEU A 146 -13.85 -3.33 1.25
CA LEU A 146 -12.49 -3.82 1.37
C LEU A 146 -12.00 -4.30 0.00
N ILE A 147 -10.83 -3.81 -0.41
CA ILE A 147 -10.17 -4.21 -1.66
C ILE A 147 -8.84 -4.86 -1.31
N ALA A 148 -8.63 -6.10 -1.77
CA ALA A 148 -7.37 -6.80 -1.54
C ALA A 148 -6.22 -6.21 -2.35
N MET A 149 -5.06 -6.07 -1.73
CA MET A 149 -3.81 -5.74 -2.40
C MET A 149 -2.83 -6.89 -2.29
N ARG A 150 -2.22 -7.23 -3.42
CA ARG A 150 -1.31 -8.36 -3.58
C ARG A 150 0.07 -7.91 -4.03
N LYS A 151 1.09 -8.60 -3.53
CA LYS A 151 2.49 -8.44 -3.93
C LYS A 151 3.05 -9.81 -4.28
N ALA A 152 3.49 -10.00 -5.53
CA ALA A 152 3.88 -11.30 -6.06
C ALA A 152 2.83 -12.41 -5.75
N GLY A 153 1.54 -12.10 -5.96
CA GLY A 153 0.40 -12.98 -5.67
C GLY A 153 -0.03 -13.07 -4.20
N ASN A 154 0.84 -12.70 -3.26
CA ASN A 154 0.56 -12.77 -1.83
C ASN A 154 -0.32 -11.61 -1.37
N PHE A 155 -1.38 -11.89 -0.61
CA PHE A 155 -2.20 -10.88 0.04
C PHE A 155 -1.42 -10.19 1.18
N VAL A 156 -1.21 -8.88 1.08
CA VAL A 156 -0.30 -8.14 1.98
C VAL A 156 -0.89 -6.85 2.57
N ALA A 157 -1.98 -6.35 1.98
CA ALA A 157 -2.66 -5.15 2.44
C ALA A 157 -4.13 -5.14 1.95
N ILE A 158 -4.90 -4.23 2.52
CA ILE A 158 -6.24 -3.87 2.05
C ILE A 158 -6.32 -2.36 1.84
N GLN A 159 -7.09 -1.93 0.86
CA GLN A 159 -7.69 -0.60 0.88
C GLN A 159 -9.09 -0.71 1.48
N ARG A 160 -9.41 0.19 2.41
CA ARG A 160 -10.75 0.36 2.98
C ARG A 160 -11.33 1.62 2.38
N ILE A 161 -12.43 1.50 1.65
CA ILE A 161 -13.25 2.61 1.19
C ILE A 161 -14.44 2.67 2.14
N PHE A 162 -14.44 3.65 3.04
CA PHE A 162 -15.53 3.87 3.98
C PHE A 162 -16.70 4.50 3.23
N LEU A 163 -17.90 4.01 3.54
CA LEU A 163 -19.11 4.31 2.79
C LEU A 163 -20.12 5.04 3.69
N ASP A 164 -20.77 6.04 3.13
CA ASP A 164 -21.91 6.70 3.75
C ASP A 164 -23.14 5.77 3.69
N PRO A 165 -23.80 5.44 4.82
CA PRO A 165 -24.92 4.51 4.85
C PRO A 165 -26.15 4.93 4.02
N VAL A 166 -26.30 6.22 3.73
CA VAL A 166 -27.50 6.77 3.07
C VAL A 166 -27.29 6.83 1.55
N SER A 167 -26.25 7.52 1.12
CA SER A 167 -25.92 7.74 -0.30
C SER A 167 -25.15 6.59 -0.93
N ALA A 168 -24.55 5.71 -0.11
CA ALA A 168 -23.55 4.73 -0.52
C ALA A 168 -22.28 5.36 -1.13
N GLY A 169 -22.14 6.68 -1.13
CA GLY A 169 -20.92 7.38 -1.54
C GLY A 169 -19.76 7.06 -0.61
N TYR A 170 -18.52 7.30 -1.06
CA TYR A 170 -17.36 7.12 -0.18
C TYR A 170 -17.12 8.38 0.66
N THR A 171 -16.70 8.19 1.90
CA THR A 171 -16.28 9.28 2.81
C THR A 171 -14.77 9.38 2.89
N GLU A 172 -14.07 8.24 2.96
CA GLU A 172 -12.62 8.19 3.11
C GLU A 172 -12.05 6.90 2.50
N LYS A 173 -10.79 6.94 2.04
CA LYS A 173 -10.06 5.77 1.54
C LYS A 173 -8.76 5.59 2.29
N LEU A 174 -8.61 4.49 3.02
CA LEU A 174 -7.42 4.22 3.84
C LEU A 174 -6.83 2.84 3.56
N VAL A 175 -5.53 2.83 3.25
CA VAL A 175 -4.76 1.60 3.09
C VAL A 175 -4.24 1.10 4.44
N LEU A 176 -4.29 -0.22 4.65
CA LEU A 176 -3.75 -0.88 5.84
C LEU A 176 -2.95 -2.12 5.43
N GLY A 177 -1.70 -2.21 5.87
CA GLY A 177 -0.79 -3.32 5.56
C GLY A 177 0.46 -2.86 4.81
N ARG A 178 1.17 -3.82 4.21
CA ARG A 178 2.42 -3.57 3.47
C ARG A 178 2.11 -3.30 2.00
N ALA A 179 1.73 -2.06 1.69
CA ALA A 179 1.24 -1.67 0.36
C ALA A 179 2.34 -1.33 -0.67
N ILE A 180 3.60 -1.15 -0.25
CA ILE A 180 4.71 -0.89 -1.18
C ILE A 180 4.97 -2.15 -2.00
N GLY A 181 5.01 -2.02 -3.33
CA GLY A 181 5.09 -3.19 -4.22
C GLY A 181 3.76 -3.86 -4.50
N ALA A 182 2.70 -3.52 -3.76
CA ALA A 182 1.42 -4.20 -3.86
C ALA A 182 0.44 -3.43 -4.75
N ALA A 183 -0.43 -4.17 -5.42
CA ALA A 183 -1.54 -3.63 -6.19
C ALA A 183 -2.78 -4.52 -6.03
N TRP A 184 -3.96 -3.96 -6.29
CA TRP A 184 -5.10 -4.81 -6.64
C TRP A 184 -4.90 -5.33 -8.06
N THR A 185 -5.04 -6.65 -8.29
CA THR A 185 -4.65 -7.29 -9.56
C THR A 185 -5.77 -7.97 -10.33
N ASN A 186 -7.03 -7.85 -9.89
CA ASN A 186 -8.22 -8.50 -10.48
C ASN A 186 -7.94 -9.90 -11.10
N GLY A 187 -7.39 -10.82 -10.31
CA GLY A 187 -7.02 -12.16 -10.75
C GLY A 187 -5.54 -12.33 -11.15
N PRO A 188 -5.19 -13.44 -11.83
CA PRO A 188 -3.82 -13.72 -12.29
C PRO A 188 -3.34 -12.72 -13.33
N PRO A 189 -2.02 -12.39 -13.37
CA PRO A 189 -1.43 -11.43 -14.30
C PRO A 189 -1.57 -11.87 -15.76
N SER A 190 -2.18 -11.02 -16.59
CA SER A 190 -2.16 -11.13 -18.05
C SER A 190 -0.83 -10.63 -18.63
N LYS A 191 -0.55 -10.94 -19.90
CA LYS A 191 0.66 -10.42 -20.59
C LYS A 191 0.62 -8.91 -20.78
N THR A 192 -0.58 -8.37 -21.04
CA THR A 192 -0.87 -6.93 -21.12
C THR A 192 -1.74 -6.54 -19.96
N ILE A 193 -1.34 -5.50 -19.22
CA ILE A 193 -2.14 -4.94 -18.13
C ILE A 193 -2.23 -3.41 -18.21
N GLY A 194 -3.34 -2.85 -17.77
CA GLY A 194 -3.42 -1.45 -17.38
C GLY A 194 -2.88 -1.24 -15.96
N LEU A 195 -2.28 -0.09 -15.67
CA LEU A 195 -1.90 0.31 -14.31
C LEU A 195 -2.49 1.68 -13.98
N CYS A 196 -3.33 1.72 -12.95
CA CYS A 196 -4.02 2.91 -12.47
C CYS A 196 -3.62 3.25 -11.02
N GLU A 197 -3.94 4.45 -10.58
CA GLU A 197 -3.79 4.85 -9.18
C GLU A 197 -4.92 4.29 -8.31
N GLY A 198 -6.16 4.42 -8.78
CA GLY A 198 -7.36 4.05 -8.05
C GLY A 198 -7.97 2.74 -8.50
N PHE A 199 -8.59 2.03 -7.54
CA PHE A 199 -9.38 0.84 -7.80
C PHE A 199 -10.50 1.10 -8.80
N GLU A 200 -11.23 2.20 -8.64
CA GLU A 200 -12.39 2.49 -9.48
C GLU A 200 -11.97 2.73 -10.93
N THR A 201 -10.85 3.41 -11.16
CA THR A 201 -10.27 3.64 -12.49
C THR A 201 -9.86 2.32 -13.14
N ALA A 202 -9.19 1.42 -12.40
CA ALA A 202 -8.78 0.12 -12.92
C ALA A 202 -9.99 -0.77 -13.26
N ALA A 203 -10.97 -0.84 -12.36
CA ALA A 203 -12.19 -1.60 -12.58
C ALA A 203 -13.04 -1.03 -13.72
N ALA A 204 -13.08 0.30 -13.87
CA ALA A 204 -13.76 0.96 -14.98
C ALA A 204 -13.09 0.68 -16.32
N TYR A 205 -11.77 0.85 -16.40
CA TYR A 205 -11.01 0.55 -17.62
C TYR A 205 -11.20 -0.90 -18.05
N THR A 206 -11.13 -1.84 -17.09
CA THR A 206 -11.39 -3.26 -17.36
C THR A 206 -12.81 -3.48 -17.89
N SER A 207 -13.82 -2.80 -17.32
CA SER A 207 -15.22 -2.91 -17.78
C SER A 207 -15.41 -2.37 -19.20
N LEU A 208 -14.68 -1.31 -19.57
CA LEU A 208 -14.81 -0.63 -20.86
C LEU A 208 -14.03 -1.29 -22.00
N THR A 209 -12.86 -1.86 -21.70
CA THR A 209 -11.91 -2.33 -22.71
C THR A 209 -11.72 -3.84 -22.71
N GLY A 210 -12.08 -4.52 -21.63
CA GLY A 210 -11.75 -5.93 -21.41
C GLY A 210 -10.28 -6.19 -21.03
N ILE A 211 -9.42 -5.17 -21.04
CA ILE A 211 -8.01 -5.29 -20.64
C ILE A 211 -7.93 -5.27 -19.12
N GLN A 212 -7.27 -6.28 -18.54
CA GLN A 212 -7.06 -6.35 -17.10
C GLN A 212 -6.27 -5.13 -16.62
N ALA A 213 -6.83 -4.37 -15.67
CA ALA A 213 -6.12 -3.25 -15.05
C ALA A 213 -5.89 -3.47 -13.55
N TRP A 214 -4.74 -2.96 -13.08
CA TRP A 214 -4.29 -3.02 -11.71
C TRP A 214 -4.37 -1.65 -11.04
N ALA A 215 -4.47 -1.62 -9.71
CA ALA A 215 -4.49 -0.37 -8.96
C ALA A 215 -3.41 -0.33 -7.87
N SER A 216 -2.54 0.68 -7.92
CA SER A 216 -1.48 0.93 -6.91
C SER A 216 -2.02 1.49 -5.58
N MET A 217 -3.28 1.90 -5.57
CA MET A 217 -3.98 2.59 -4.48
C MET A 217 -3.35 3.93 -4.11
N GLY A 218 -2.79 4.67 -5.09
CA GLY A 218 -2.42 6.09 -4.99
C GLY A 218 -1.15 6.49 -5.77
N ALA A 219 -1.13 7.73 -6.30
CA ALA A 219 -0.06 8.30 -7.13
C ALA A 219 1.37 8.01 -6.66
N LYS A 220 1.62 8.22 -5.36
CA LYS A 220 2.97 8.06 -4.77
C LYS A 220 3.48 6.61 -4.84
N ARG A 221 2.59 5.62 -4.94
CA ARG A 221 2.92 4.19 -5.08
C ARG A 221 2.87 3.68 -6.52
N PHE A 222 2.37 4.49 -7.46
CA PHE A 222 2.17 4.11 -8.86
C PHE A 222 3.42 3.48 -9.50
N HIS A 223 4.57 4.10 -9.30
CA HIS A 223 5.88 3.67 -9.80
C HIS A 223 6.51 2.47 -9.05
N GLN A 224 5.88 1.98 -7.97
CA GLN A 224 6.45 0.98 -7.06
C GLN A 224 5.82 -0.40 -7.23
N VAL A 225 4.82 -0.59 -8.09
CA VAL A 225 4.10 -1.85 -8.22
C VAL A 225 5.01 -2.95 -8.75
N GLU A 226 5.09 -4.06 -8.03
CA GLU A 226 5.90 -5.21 -8.45
C GLU A 226 5.11 -6.08 -9.43
N MET A 227 5.60 -6.13 -10.66
CA MET A 227 5.00 -6.89 -11.75
C MET A 227 5.84 -8.14 -12.08
N PRO A 228 5.21 -9.31 -12.21
CA PRO A 228 5.90 -10.54 -12.57
C PRO A 228 6.51 -10.42 -13.97
N ALA A 229 7.56 -11.18 -14.24
CA ALA A 229 8.24 -11.20 -15.55
C ALA A 229 7.32 -11.59 -16.72
N SER A 230 6.20 -12.26 -16.43
CA SER A 230 5.18 -12.63 -17.42
C SER A 230 4.43 -11.44 -18.02
N VAL A 231 4.42 -10.28 -17.35
CA VAL A 231 3.86 -9.03 -17.88
C VAL A 231 4.87 -8.45 -18.88
N ALA A 232 4.46 -8.40 -20.14
CA ALA A 232 5.26 -7.92 -21.27
C ALA A 232 4.81 -6.52 -21.76
N HIS A 233 3.60 -6.09 -21.40
CA HIS A 233 3.09 -4.77 -21.77
C HIS A 233 2.29 -4.15 -20.62
N VAL A 234 2.62 -2.90 -20.29
CA VAL A 234 1.92 -2.09 -19.30
C VAL A 234 1.41 -0.82 -19.96
N ILE A 235 0.11 -0.57 -19.82
CA ILE A 235 -0.55 0.67 -20.22
C ILE A 235 -0.71 1.51 -18.95
N LEU A 236 0.00 2.64 -18.86
CA LEU A 236 -0.12 3.58 -17.75
C LEU A 236 -1.41 4.40 -17.94
N LEU A 237 -2.31 4.29 -16.96
CA LEU A 237 -3.64 4.91 -16.94
C LEU A 237 -3.69 5.91 -15.78
N ALA A 238 -2.75 6.86 -15.80
CA ALA A 238 -2.64 7.89 -14.77
C ALA A 238 -3.76 8.92 -14.91
N ASP A 239 -4.09 9.58 -13.80
CA ASP A 239 -5.07 10.65 -13.78
C ASP A 239 -4.56 11.86 -14.60
N ASN A 240 -5.46 12.54 -15.30
CA ASN A 240 -5.15 13.64 -16.20
C ASN A 240 -4.98 14.98 -15.44
N ASP A 241 -4.15 14.96 -14.41
CA ASP A 241 -3.81 16.12 -13.58
C ASP A 241 -2.28 16.22 -13.39
N PRO A 242 -1.77 17.28 -12.74
CA PRO A 242 -0.33 17.44 -12.52
C PRO A 242 0.32 16.35 -11.65
N GLU A 243 -0.40 15.71 -10.73
CA GLU A 243 0.13 14.62 -9.90
C GLU A 243 0.21 13.33 -10.72
N GLY A 244 -0.85 12.99 -11.45
CA GLY A 244 -0.89 11.83 -12.34
C GLY A 244 0.16 11.89 -13.45
N ARG A 245 0.41 13.07 -14.05
CA ARG A 245 1.51 13.25 -15.02
C ARG A 245 2.89 12.99 -14.42
N ARG A 246 3.12 13.41 -13.17
CA ARG A 246 4.39 13.11 -12.48
C ARG A 246 4.49 11.63 -12.12
N ALA A 247 3.36 11.02 -11.74
CA ALA A 247 3.30 9.60 -11.43
C ALA A 247 3.61 8.75 -12.68
N GLU A 248 3.03 9.09 -13.83
CA GLU A 248 3.31 8.47 -15.13
C GLU A 248 4.78 8.54 -15.49
N ALA A 249 5.37 9.75 -15.48
CA ALA A 249 6.77 9.94 -15.85
C ALA A 249 7.70 9.11 -14.95
N ARG A 250 7.43 9.11 -13.63
CA ARG A 250 8.21 8.33 -12.67
C ARG A 250 8.03 6.83 -12.86
N ALA A 251 6.80 6.36 -13.12
CA ALA A 251 6.53 4.95 -13.35
C ALA A 251 7.18 4.45 -14.65
N ARG A 252 7.15 5.24 -15.72
CA ARG A 252 7.83 4.94 -16.97
C ARG A 252 9.33 4.71 -16.76
N GLU A 253 9.97 5.55 -15.94
CA GLU A 253 11.39 5.42 -15.61
C GLU A 253 11.66 4.18 -14.72
N THR A 254 10.93 4.01 -13.63
CA THR A 254 11.26 2.98 -12.63
C THR A 254 10.81 1.58 -12.99
N LEU A 255 9.77 1.45 -13.81
CA LEU A 255 9.25 0.15 -14.25
C LEU A 255 9.99 -0.38 -15.47
N ALA A 256 10.74 0.47 -16.18
CA ALA A 256 11.49 0.09 -17.37
C ALA A 256 12.41 -1.11 -17.10
N ARG A 257 12.23 -2.16 -17.89
CA ARG A 257 13.06 -3.36 -17.88
C ARG A 257 13.07 -4.01 -19.27
N PRO A 258 14.11 -4.80 -19.61
CA PRO A 258 14.13 -5.55 -20.87
C PRO A 258 12.88 -6.40 -21.06
N GLY A 259 12.27 -6.33 -22.25
CA GLY A 259 11.08 -7.11 -22.60
C GLY A 259 9.75 -6.56 -22.06
N LEU A 260 9.75 -5.41 -21.37
CA LEU A 260 8.53 -4.72 -20.95
C LEU A 260 8.28 -3.50 -21.84
N MET A 261 7.19 -3.53 -22.61
CA MET A 261 6.65 -2.38 -23.33
C MET A 261 5.83 -1.51 -22.36
N ILE A 262 6.01 -0.19 -22.42
CA ILE A 262 5.28 0.77 -21.57
C ILE A 262 4.64 1.83 -22.46
N ASP A 263 3.32 1.81 -22.54
CA ASP A 263 2.51 2.84 -23.19
C ASP A 263 1.75 3.66 -22.15
N THR A 264 1.21 4.80 -22.57
CA THR A 264 0.33 5.63 -21.73
C THR A 264 -0.94 5.93 -22.50
N GLU A 265 -2.08 5.66 -21.88
CA GLU A 265 -3.38 6.04 -22.40
C GLU A 265 -4.02 7.06 -21.46
N TRP A 266 -4.21 8.27 -21.96
CA TRP A 266 -4.91 9.32 -21.23
C TRP A 266 -6.42 9.15 -21.40
N PRO A 267 -7.21 9.42 -20.34
CA PRO A 267 -8.66 9.45 -20.47
C PRO A 267 -9.08 10.54 -21.50
N PRO A 268 -10.24 10.38 -22.18
CA PRO A 268 -10.70 11.32 -23.19
C PRO A 268 -10.76 12.77 -22.70
N ARG A 269 -10.62 13.73 -23.62
CA ARG A 269 -10.66 15.17 -23.32
C ARG A 269 -11.87 15.51 -22.43
N ARG A 270 -11.62 16.27 -21.35
CA ARG A 270 -12.56 16.69 -20.28
C ARG A 270 -12.77 15.70 -19.12
N MET A 271 -12.10 14.55 -19.11
CA MET A 271 -12.13 13.63 -17.97
C MET A 271 -10.80 13.59 -17.22
N ASN A 272 -10.89 13.46 -15.90
CA ASN A 272 -9.72 13.28 -15.05
C ASN A 272 -9.27 11.82 -15.03
N ASP A 273 -10.21 10.88 -15.00
CA ASP A 273 -9.95 9.45 -14.87
C ASP A 273 -10.94 8.62 -15.70
N TRP A 274 -10.60 7.35 -15.92
CA TRP A 274 -11.44 6.40 -16.67
C TRP A 274 -12.75 6.06 -15.97
N ALA A 275 -12.86 6.20 -14.65
CA ALA A 275 -14.09 5.91 -13.94
C ALA A 275 -15.17 6.99 -14.14
N GLN A 276 -14.80 8.19 -14.60
CA GLN A 276 -15.76 9.22 -15.02
C GLN A 276 -16.53 8.85 -16.29
N LEU A 277 -15.98 7.96 -17.15
CA LEU A 277 -16.68 7.49 -18.35
C LEU A 277 -17.92 6.67 -18.03
N LEU A 278 -17.92 5.96 -16.90
CA LEU A 278 -19.04 5.11 -16.49
C LEU A 278 -20.20 5.88 -15.85
N LYS A 279 -20.03 7.16 -15.50
CA LYS A 279 -21.06 7.99 -14.88
C LYS A 279 -21.88 8.80 -15.88
N ARG A 280 -21.76 8.50 -17.18
CA ARG A 280 -22.54 9.10 -18.26
C ARG A 280 -23.73 8.24 -18.58
#